data_AF-A0A3B8R941-F1
#
_entry.id   AF-A0A3B8R941-F1
#
_cell.length_a   1.000
_cell.length_b   1.000
_cell.length_c   1.000
_cell.angle_alpha   90.00
_cell.angle_beta   90.00
_cell.angle_gamma   90.00
#
_symmetry.space_group_name_H-M   'P 1'
#
loop_
_entity.id
_entity.type
_entity.pdbx_description
1 polymer ?
#
loop_
_entity_poly.entity_id
_entity_poly.type
_entity_poly.pdbx_seq_one_letter_code
_entity_poly.pdbx_strand_id
1 'polypeptide(L)'
;MDIALPKKNQSFRLPVELIERLRQLAKRQNRSLNNYVETLLLEAAYSEPNEVTLAAMKEAQSGALRNTTPLDLSSVEAMERSMGLYRSTAGGRLSQ
;
A
#
# COMPACT_ATOMS: atom_id res chain seq x y z
N MET A 1 11.02 -20.62 -7.88
CA MET A 1 10.24 -21.69 -7.24
C MET A 1 8.78 -21.27 -7.21
N ASP A 2 7.91 -21.94 -7.97
CA ASP A 2 6.46 -21.86 -7.80
C ASP A 2 6.08 -22.59 -6.51
N ILE A 3 5.97 -21.85 -5.42
CA ILE A 3 5.51 -22.40 -4.15
C ILE A 3 3.99 -22.47 -4.26
N ALA A 4 3.48 -23.56 -4.84
CA ALA A 4 2.07 -23.89 -4.79
C ALA A 4 1.70 -24.11 -3.31
N LEU A 5 1.26 -23.05 -2.65
CA LEU A 5 0.80 -23.07 -1.27
C LEU A 5 -0.36 -24.08 -1.17
N PRO A 6 -0.24 -25.14 -0.34
CA PRO A 6 -1.27 -26.15 -0.22
C PRO A 6 -2.55 -25.51 0.31
N LYS A 7 -3.57 -25.38 -0.55
CA LYS A 7 -4.88 -24.83 -0.18
C LYS A 7 -5.69 -25.92 0.52
N LYS A 8 -6.03 -25.71 1.80
CA LYS A 8 -6.99 -26.54 2.52
C LYS A 8 -8.36 -25.88 2.49
N ASN A 9 -9.39 -26.66 2.15
CA ASN A 9 -10.77 -26.19 2.21
C ASN A 9 -11.20 -26.02 3.67
N GLN A 10 -11.36 -24.77 4.11
CA GLN A 10 -11.89 -24.41 5.41
C GLN A 10 -13.29 -23.80 5.21
N SER A 11 -14.31 -24.42 5.79
CA SER A 11 -15.68 -23.91 5.74
C SER A 11 -15.93 -22.95 6.90
N PHE A 12 -16.10 -21.66 6.61
CA PHE A 12 -16.50 -20.68 7.61
C PHE A 12 -18.02 -20.53 7.61
N ARG A 13 -18.64 -20.59 8.80
CA ARG A 13 -20.03 -20.16 8.97
C ARG A 13 -20.03 -18.66 9.21
N LEU A 14 -20.40 -17.90 8.18
CA LEU A 14 -20.53 -16.46 8.23
C LEU A 14 -22.02 -16.07 8.20
N PRO A 15 -22.41 -14.95 8.83
CA PRO A 15 -23.76 -14.41 8.70
C PRO A 15 -24.09 -14.14 7.22
N VAL A 16 -25.35 -14.36 6.83
CA VAL A 16 -25.80 -14.18 5.44
C VAL A 16 -25.54 -12.76 4.92
N GLU A 17 -25.75 -11.73 5.75
CA GLU A 17 -25.51 -10.34 5.38
C GLU A 17 -24.03 -10.06 5.07
N LEU A 18 -23.11 -10.70 5.81
CA LEU A 18 -21.68 -10.53 5.60
C LEU A 18 -21.24 -11.18 4.29
N ILE A 19 -21.78 -12.36 3.96
CA ILE A 19 -21.51 -13.05 2.69
C ILE A 19 -21.98 -12.20 1.51
N GLU A 20 -23.19 -11.64 1.59
CA GLU A 20 -23.74 -10.79 0.54
C GLU A 20 -22.89 -9.52 0.34
N ARG A 21 -22.46 -8.87 1.42
CA ARG A 21 -21.59 -7.70 1.35
C ARG A 21 -20.22 -8.04 0.75
N LEU A 22 -19.60 -9.15 1.18
CA LEU A 22 -18.34 -9.62 0.61
C LEU A 22 -18.48 -9.96 -0.88
N ARG A 23 -19.61 -10.53 -1.30
CA ARG A 23 -19.90 -10.83 -2.70
C ARG A 23 -20.02 -9.58 -3.55
N GLN A 24 -20.65 -8.52 -3.04
CA GLN A 24 -20.72 -7.22 -3.72
C GLN A 24 -19.33 -6.60 -3.90
N LEU A 25 -18.49 -6.65 -2.86
CA LEU A 25 -17.12 -6.14 -2.91
C LEU A 25 -16.22 -6.96 -3.85
N ALA A 26 -16.37 -8.29 -3.86
CA ALA A 26 -15.70 -9.17 -4.80
C ALA A 26 -16.09 -8.87 -6.25
N LYS A 27 -17.38 -8.63 -6.51
CA LYS A 27 -17.90 -8.27 -7.84
C LYS A 27 -17.35 -6.92 -8.33
N ARG A 28 -17.23 -5.92 -7.44
CA ARG A 28 -16.60 -4.61 -7.78
C ARG A 28 -15.15 -4.77 -8.23
N GLN A 29 -14.44 -5.77 -7.70
CA GLN A 29 -13.05 -6.04 -8.04
C GLN A 29 -12.88 -7.11 -9.14
N ASN A 30 -13.96 -7.59 -9.75
CA ASN A 30 -13.94 -8.69 -10.73
C ASN A 30 -13.22 -9.96 -10.22
N ARG A 31 -13.36 -10.26 -8.92
CA ARG A 31 -12.77 -11.43 -8.28
C ARG A 31 -13.86 -12.39 -7.78
N SER A 32 -13.53 -13.68 -7.69
CA SER A 32 -14.39 -14.65 -7.01
C SER A 32 -14.42 -14.37 -5.52
N LEU A 33 -15.51 -14.74 -4.84
CA LEU A 33 -15.65 -14.57 -3.39
C LEU A 33 -14.49 -15.25 -2.65
N ASN A 34 -14.08 -16.45 -3.07
CA ASN A 34 -12.94 -17.16 -2.48
C ASN A 34 -11.63 -16.38 -2.61
N ASN A 35 -11.31 -15.85 -3.80
CA ASN A 35 -10.08 -15.07 -3.99
C ASN A 35 -10.10 -13.76 -3.19
N TYR A 36 -11.28 -13.13 -3.08
CA TYR A 36 -11.44 -11.91 -2.29
C TYR A 36 -11.24 -12.18 -0.80
N VAL A 37 -11.84 -13.25 -0.27
CA VAL A 37 -11.69 -13.66 1.13
C VAL A 37 -10.24 -14.11 1.42
N GLU A 38 -9.60 -14.84 0.52
CA GLU A 38 -8.18 -15.23 0.66
C GLU A 38 -7.27 -13.99 0.76
N THR A 39 -7.47 -13.00 -0.12
CA THR A 39 -6.70 -11.74 -0.07
C THR A 39 -6.95 -10.97 1.22
N LEU A 40 -8.21 -10.88 1.66
CA LEU A 40 -8.60 -10.14 2.85
C LEU A 40 -8.10 -10.81 4.13
N LEU A 41 -8.10 -12.15 4.17
CA LEU A 41 -7.49 -12.92 5.26
C LEU A 41 -5.97 -12.77 5.27
N LEU A 42 -5.32 -12.77 4.11
CA LEU A 42 -3.89 -12.48 4.02
C LEU A 42 -3.60 -11.07 4.53
N GLU A 43 -4.35 -10.08 4.07
CA GLU A 43 -4.18 -8.70 4.52
C GLU A 43 -4.42 -8.59 6.02
N ALA A 44 -5.46 -9.20 6.57
CA ALA A 44 -5.73 -9.15 8.02
C ALA A 44 -4.67 -9.90 8.86
N ALA A 45 -4.18 -11.04 8.39
CA ALA A 45 -3.22 -11.87 9.12
C ALA A 45 -1.78 -11.37 9.00
N TYR A 46 -1.44 -10.72 7.89
CA TYR A 46 -0.09 -10.23 7.59
C TYR A 46 0.01 -8.70 7.54
N SER A 47 -1.02 -7.94 7.94
CA SER A 47 -0.95 -6.49 8.16
C SER A 47 -0.19 -6.11 9.44
N GLU A 48 0.88 -6.82 9.75
CA GLU A 48 1.88 -6.27 10.65
C GLU A 48 2.80 -5.38 9.82
N PRO A 49 2.84 -4.05 10.08
CA PRO A 49 3.86 -3.21 9.46
C PRO A 49 5.22 -3.79 9.82
N ASN A 50 6.04 -4.07 8.79
CA ASN A 50 7.38 -4.59 9.02
C ASN A 50 8.17 -3.67 9.98
N GLU A 51 9.18 -4.21 10.65
CA GLU A 51 9.92 -3.50 11.69
C GLU A 51 10.48 -2.15 11.20
N VAL A 52 10.85 -2.07 9.92
CA VAL A 52 11.31 -0.85 9.25
C VAL A 52 10.19 0.20 9.13
N THR A 53 8.98 -0.20 8.75
CA THR A 53 7.82 0.69 8.63
C THR A 53 7.37 1.19 10.01
N LEU A 54 7.36 0.30 11.01
CA LEU A 54 7.04 0.68 12.37
C LEU A 54 8.08 1.65 12.96
N ALA A 55 9.37 1.42 12.69
CA ALA A 55 10.45 2.32 13.10
C ALA A 55 10.33 3.70 12.43
N ALA A 56 10.08 3.75 11.11
CA ALA A 56 9.87 5.00 10.39
C ALA A 56 8.65 5.78 10.90
N MET A 57 7.54 5.10 11.20
CA MET A 57 6.35 5.72 11.80
C MET A 57 6.64 6.31 13.20
N LYS A 58 7.41 5.60 14.02
CA LYS A 58 7.83 6.08 15.36
C LYS A 58 8.81 7.25 15.26
N GLU A 59 9.75 7.23 14.32
CA GLU A 59 10.70 8.32 14.08
C GLU A 59 9.99 9.61 13.64
N ALA A 60 9.02 9.49 12.72
CA ALA A 60 8.19 10.60 12.29
C ALA A 60 7.34 11.18 13.43
N GLN A 61 6.73 10.33 14.26
CA GLN A 61 5.94 10.77 15.42
C GLN A 61 6.78 11.38 16.54
N SER A 62 8.01 10.90 16.74
CA SER A 62 8.91 11.39 17.80
C SER A 62 9.48 12.78 17.49
N GLY A 63 9.19 13.34 16.32
CA GLY A 63 9.66 14.67 15.92
C GLY A 63 11.16 14.73 15.63
N ALA A 64 11.83 13.60 15.47
CA ALA A 64 13.26 13.54 15.13
C ALA A 64 13.55 14.18 13.76
N LEU A 65 12.57 14.15 12.84
CA LEU A 65 12.63 14.77 11.52
C LEU A 65 12.48 16.30 11.54
N ARG A 66 12.23 16.94 12.70
CA ARG A 66 12.10 18.41 12.80
C ARG A 66 13.37 19.18 12.42
N ASN A 67 14.52 18.53 12.48
CA ASN A 67 15.82 19.12 12.09
C ASN A 67 16.26 18.75 10.66
N THR A 68 15.44 18.00 9.92
CA THR A 68 15.68 17.70 8.50
C THR A 68 15.06 18.75 7.60
N THR A 69 15.51 18.85 6.35
CA THR A 69 14.95 19.80 5.37
C THR A 69 13.43 19.71 5.35
N PRO A 70 12.72 20.80 5.68
CA PRO A 70 11.27 20.78 5.72
C PRO A 70 10.72 20.44 4.34
N LEU A 71 9.78 19.50 4.30
CA LEU A 71 9.05 19.21 3.08
C LEU A 71 8.21 20.43 2.72
N ASP A 72 8.45 20.97 1.54
CA ASP A 72 7.64 22.07 1.04
C ASP A 72 6.36 21.49 0.45
N LEU A 73 5.24 21.67 1.15
CA LEU A 73 3.93 21.14 0.77
C LEU A 73 3.11 22.14 -0.05
N SER A 74 3.70 23.24 -0.50
CA SER A 74 2.98 24.31 -1.20
C SER A 74 2.52 23.90 -2.60
N SER A 75 3.23 22.97 -3.24
CA SER A 75 2.89 22.39 -4.54
C SER A 75 3.58 21.04 -4.71
N VAL A 76 3.04 20.17 -5.56
CA VAL A 76 3.63 18.86 -5.88
C VAL A 76 5.07 19.01 -6.38
N GLU A 77 5.32 19.99 -7.26
CA GLU A 77 6.67 20.28 -7.77
C GLU A 77 7.64 20.77 -6.69
N ALA A 78 7.14 21.51 -5.69
CA ALA A 78 7.96 22.01 -4.59
C ALA A 78 8.31 20.88 -3.61
N MET A 79 7.37 19.97 -3.37
CA MET A 79 7.58 18.75 -2.59
C MET A 79 8.64 17.86 -3.24
N GLU A 80 8.56 17.66 -4.56
CA GLU A 80 9.54 16.88 -5.32
C GLU A 80 10.94 17.49 -5.28
N ARG A 81 11.04 18.83 -5.30
CA ARG A 81 12.33 19.53 -5.10
C ARG A 81 12.87 19.33 -3.69
N SER A 82 12.03 19.49 -2.66
CA SER A 82 12.44 19.31 -1.26
C SER A 82 12.84 17.87 -0.93
N MET A 83 12.26 16.87 -1.61
CA MET A 83 12.66 15.46 -1.49
C MET A 83 13.89 15.08 -2.34
N GLY A 84 14.44 16.01 -3.13
CA GLY A 84 15.56 15.74 -4.05
C GLY A 84 15.18 14.85 -5.24
N LEU A 85 13.88 14.72 -5.54
CA LEU A 85 13.33 13.88 -6.60
C LEU A 85 13.06 14.66 -7.89
N TYR A 86 13.17 16.00 -7.87
CA TYR A 86 12.93 16.84 -9.05
C TYR A 86 13.99 16.62 -10.14
N ARG A 87 13.66 15.79 -11.12
CA ARG A 87 14.35 15.77 -12.42
C ARG A 87 13.80 16.92 -13.25
N SER A 88 14.65 17.92 -13.51
CA SER A 88 14.37 19.01 -14.44
C SER A 88 13.90 18.46 -15.79
N THR A 89 12.60 18.60 -16.09
CA THR A 89 12.05 18.48 -17.44
C THR A 89 12.16 19.85 -18.13
N ALA A 90 13.39 20.35 -18.29
CA ALA A 90 13.67 21.50 -19.15
C ALA A 90 14.74 21.08 -20.18
N GLY A 91 14.36 21.18 -21.45
CA GLY A 91 15.00 20.49 -22.57
C GLY A 91 16.40 20.98 -22.94
N GLY A 92 17.20 20.04 -23.45
CA GLY A 92 18.31 20.30 -24.36
C GLY A 92 17.98 19.75 -25.74
N ARG A 93 17.50 20.60 -26.66
CA ARG A 93 17.88 20.44 -28.07
C ARG A 93 19.33 20.88 -28.19
N LEU A 94 20.16 20.07 -28.83
CA LEU A 94 21.38 20.37 -29.59
C LEU A 94 21.80 18.99 -30.17
N SER A 95 21.47 18.63 -31.41
CA SER A 95 22.24 18.97 -32.61
C SER A 95 23.75 18.87 -32.38
N GLN A 96 24.34 17.69 -32.59
CA GLN A 96 25.10 17.33 -33.79
C GLN A 96 25.34 15.81 -33.80
#